data_AF-A0A930MR35-F1
#
_entry.id   AF-A0A930MR35-F1
#
_cell.length_a   1.000
_cell.length_b   1.000
_cell.length_c   1.000
_cell.angle_alpha   90.00
_cell.angle_beta   90.00
_cell.angle_gamma   90.00
#
_symmetry.space_group_name_H-M   'P 1'
#
loop_
_entity.id
_entity.type
_entity.pdbx_description
1 polymer ?
#
loop_
_entity_poly.entity_id
_entity_poly.type
_entity_poly.pdbx_seq_one_letter_code
_entity_poly.pdbx_strand_id
1 'polypeptide(L)'
;MALGGGTWLFQNKKLPGTYINFVSRVRASTDIADRGYATMPLEMDWGPVGSVFAVTAEDFQERSLSIFGYAYTAPELKSLRDLFLNLKTGYFYRLDNGAVAASCALAKAKYPGKRGNDITVSVAANVDNTSAFDVTTYMIVDGSPAKVDEQKNVKPWA
;
A
#
# COMPACT_ATOMS: atom_id res chain seq x y z
N MET A 1 -43.11 15.27 -61.30
CA MET A 1 -42.78 15.70 -62.67
C MET A 1 -41.69 16.76 -62.59
N ALA A 2 -40.41 16.34 -62.51
CA ALA A 2 -39.26 17.23 -62.61
C ALA A 2 -38.52 16.84 -63.88
N LEU A 3 -38.33 17.81 -64.77
CA LEU A 3 -37.77 17.67 -66.12
C LEU A 3 -36.45 16.89 -66.10
N GLY A 4 -36.53 15.63 -66.50
CA GLY A 4 -35.37 14.81 -66.82
C GLY A 4 -34.82 15.15 -68.20
N GLY A 5 -33.50 15.07 -68.33
CA GLY A 5 -32.83 14.81 -69.62
C GLY A 5 -32.16 16.02 -70.27
N GLY A 6 -30.97 16.40 -69.76
CA GLY A 6 -29.93 17.01 -70.59
C GLY A 6 -28.91 15.93 -70.99
N THR A 7 -28.24 16.07 -72.14
CA THR A 7 -27.17 15.16 -72.60
C THR A 7 -25.86 15.49 -71.87
N TRP A 8 -25.34 14.53 -71.07
CA TRP A 8 -24.18 14.71 -70.19
C TRP A 8 -22.89 14.14 -70.81
N LEU A 9 -21.78 14.88 -70.76
CA LEU A 9 -20.45 14.37 -71.16
C LEU A 9 -19.46 14.25 -69.98
N PHE A 10 -19.61 15.02 -68.89
CA PHE A 10 -18.84 14.82 -67.65
C PHE A 10 -19.67 15.17 -66.39
N GLN A 11 -19.64 14.29 -65.38
CA GLN A 11 -20.39 14.42 -64.13
C GLN A 11 -19.66 15.32 -63.13
N ASN A 12 -19.70 16.63 -63.34
CA ASN A 12 -19.00 17.60 -62.49
C ASN A 12 -19.92 18.49 -61.64
N LYS A 13 -21.13 18.01 -61.32
CA LYS A 13 -22.09 18.74 -60.50
C LYS A 13 -22.20 18.10 -59.11
N LYS A 14 -21.70 18.81 -58.10
CA LYS A 14 -21.90 18.47 -56.69
C LYS A 14 -23.39 18.66 -56.39
N LEU A 15 -24.15 17.56 -56.38
CA LEU A 15 -25.57 17.60 -56.00
C LEU A 15 -25.67 18.14 -54.57
N PRO A 16 -26.46 19.19 -54.30
CA PRO A 16 -26.73 19.61 -52.93
C PRO A 16 -27.50 18.49 -52.23
N GLY A 17 -26.79 17.76 -51.37
CA GLY A 17 -27.33 16.68 -50.56
C GLY A 17 -26.41 16.45 -49.37
N THR A 18 -26.98 16.01 -48.25
CA THR A 18 -26.21 15.79 -47.02
C THR A 18 -25.73 14.34 -46.99
N TYR A 19 -24.41 14.13 -47.13
CA TYR A 19 -23.80 12.83 -46.89
C TYR A 19 -23.52 12.68 -45.40
N ILE A 20 -24.38 11.93 -44.68
CA ILE A 20 -24.20 11.66 -43.25
C ILE A 20 -23.52 10.30 -43.12
N ASN A 21 -22.24 10.29 -42.78
CA ASN A 21 -21.51 9.08 -42.40
C ASN A 21 -21.38 9.03 -40.88
N PHE A 22 -21.96 8.00 -40.26
CA PHE A 22 -21.76 7.72 -38.85
C PHE A 22 -20.51 6.85 -38.68
N VAL A 23 -19.36 7.50 -38.48
CA VAL A 23 -18.16 6.82 -38.00
C VAL A 23 -18.20 6.84 -36.47
N SER A 24 -18.34 5.68 -35.84
CA SER A 24 -18.20 5.60 -34.39
C SER A 24 -16.78 6.00 -34.01
N ARG A 25 -16.63 7.08 -33.22
CA ARG A 25 -15.31 7.65 -32.90
C ARG A 25 -14.43 6.68 -32.10
N VAL A 26 -15.04 5.73 -31.39
CA VAL A 26 -14.39 4.82 -30.46
C VAL A 26 -15.20 3.53 -30.45
N ARG A 27 -14.60 2.40 -30.87
CA ARG A 27 -15.06 1.10 -30.37
C ARG A 27 -14.84 1.16 -28.87
N ALA A 28 -15.84 0.83 -28.05
CA ALA A 28 -15.57 0.48 -26.67
C ALA A 28 -14.61 -0.72 -26.71
N SER A 29 -13.30 -0.47 -26.60
CA SER A 29 -12.42 -1.53 -26.12
C SER A 29 -12.96 -1.84 -24.73
N THR A 30 -13.22 -3.10 -24.48
CA THR A 30 -13.04 -3.57 -23.11
C THR A 30 -11.56 -3.40 -22.82
N ASP A 31 -11.17 -2.20 -22.39
CA ASP A 31 -10.00 -2.11 -21.54
C ASP A 31 -10.29 -3.12 -20.45
N ILE A 32 -9.47 -4.16 -20.36
CA ILE A 32 -9.48 -5.06 -19.21
C ILE A 32 -9.19 -4.12 -18.04
N ALA A 33 -10.26 -3.62 -17.42
CA ALA A 33 -10.13 -2.67 -16.33
C ALA A 33 -9.32 -3.37 -15.25
N ASP A 34 -8.23 -2.74 -14.81
CA ASP A 34 -7.42 -3.34 -13.76
C ASP A 34 -8.25 -3.33 -12.47
N ARG A 35 -8.58 -4.52 -11.99
CA ARG A 35 -9.46 -4.78 -10.86
C ARG A 35 -8.64 -5.34 -9.70
N GLY A 36 -9.22 -5.32 -8.50
CA GLY A 36 -8.55 -5.78 -7.27
C GLY A 36 -7.94 -4.65 -6.45
N TYR A 37 -8.41 -3.42 -6.64
CA TYR A 37 -8.09 -2.28 -5.80
C TYR A 37 -9.25 -1.99 -4.85
N ALA A 38 -8.95 -1.76 -3.58
CA ALA A 38 -9.93 -1.34 -2.59
C ALA A 38 -9.30 -0.37 -1.60
N THR A 39 -10.15 0.39 -0.89
CA THR A 39 -9.73 1.24 0.21
C THR A 39 -10.58 1.00 1.43
N MET A 40 -9.95 1.04 2.60
CA MET A 40 -10.66 0.86 3.87
C MET A 40 -10.00 1.70 4.97
N PRO A 41 -10.79 2.50 5.71
CA PRO A 41 -10.34 3.09 6.96
C PRO A 41 -10.37 2.02 8.05
N LEU A 42 -9.28 1.87 8.80
CA LEU A 42 -9.14 0.86 9.84
C LEU A 42 -8.55 1.47 11.11
N GLU A 43 -9.05 1.04 12.25
CA GLU A 43 -8.36 1.20 13.52
C GLU A 43 -7.31 0.11 13.65
N MET A 44 -6.07 0.50 13.89
CA MET A 44 -4.94 -0.42 13.92
C MET A 44 -4.07 -0.14 15.14
N ASP A 45 -3.42 -1.18 15.64
CA ASP A 45 -2.51 -1.08 16.80
C ASP A 45 -1.07 -0.70 16.41
N TRP A 46 -0.77 -0.60 15.10
CA TRP A 46 0.52 -0.19 14.55
C TRP A 46 0.37 0.36 13.12
N GLY A 47 1.30 1.21 12.67
CA GLY A 47 1.32 1.78 11.32
C GLY A 47 1.18 3.31 11.30
N PRO A 48 1.30 3.95 10.13
CA PRO A 48 1.28 5.41 10.03
C PRO A 48 -0.14 5.95 10.26
N VAL A 49 -0.31 6.91 11.17
CA VAL A 49 -1.61 7.53 11.49
C VAL A 49 -1.90 8.67 10.52
N GLY A 50 -3.17 8.84 10.13
CA GLY A 50 -3.60 10.02 9.38
C GLY A 50 -3.08 10.08 7.93
N SER A 51 -2.58 8.97 7.40
CA SER A 51 -2.07 8.87 6.03
C SER A 51 -2.59 7.61 5.35
N VAL A 52 -2.78 7.71 4.04
CA VAL A 52 -3.11 6.56 3.19
C VAL A 52 -1.80 5.87 2.82
N PHE A 53 -1.74 4.56 2.99
CA PHE A 53 -0.62 3.75 2.54
C PHE A 53 -1.12 2.59 1.67
N ALA A 54 -0.40 2.31 0.59
CA ALA A 54 -0.70 1.22 -0.32
C ALA A 54 0.00 -0.05 0.15
N VAL A 55 -0.70 -1.18 0.07
CA VAL A 55 -0.18 -2.50 0.40
C VAL A 55 -0.59 -3.46 -0.70
N THR A 56 0.39 -4.09 -1.33
CA THR A 56 0.12 -5.17 -2.30
C THR A 56 -0.12 -6.51 -1.59
N ALA A 57 -0.71 -7.48 -2.29
CA ALA A 57 -0.87 -8.82 -1.73
C ALA A 57 0.49 -9.47 -1.37
N GLU A 58 1.55 -9.17 -2.14
CA GLU A 58 2.91 -9.61 -1.87
C GLU A 58 3.47 -8.95 -0.60
N ASP A 59 3.36 -7.63 -0.48
CA ASP A 59 3.76 -6.90 0.73
C ASP A 59 3.01 -7.41 1.97
N PHE A 60 1.73 -7.77 1.82
CA PHE A 60 0.96 -8.31 2.92
C PHE A 60 1.46 -9.67 3.40
N GLN A 61 1.99 -10.52 2.51
CA GLN A 61 2.53 -11.83 2.88
C GLN A 61 3.95 -11.73 3.45
N GLU A 62 4.83 -10.97 2.80
CA GLU A 62 6.26 -10.90 3.18
C GLU A 62 6.54 -9.87 4.26
N ARG A 63 5.84 -8.73 4.22
CA ARG A 63 6.16 -7.53 5.02
C ARG A 63 5.09 -7.18 6.05
N SER A 64 4.17 -8.10 6.32
CA SER A 64 3.10 -7.96 7.32
C SER A 64 3.59 -7.37 8.64
N LEU A 65 4.69 -7.92 9.17
CA LEU A 65 5.24 -7.49 10.47
C LEU A 65 5.69 -6.03 10.45
N SER A 66 6.31 -5.58 9.36
CA SER A 66 6.81 -4.22 9.24
C SER A 66 5.70 -3.18 9.05
N ILE A 67 4.64 -3.56 8.35
CA ILE A 67 3.53 -2.66 7.98
C ILE A 67 2.48 -2.62 9.09
N PHE A 68 2.02 -3.80 9.52
CA PHE A 68 0.91 -3.97 10.46
C PHE A 68 1.36 -4.27 11.89
N GLY A 69 2.64 -4.58 12.12
CA GLY A 69 3.15 -4.96 13.43
C GLY A 69 2.88 -6.41 13.83
N TYR A 70 2.13 -7.17 13.02
CA TYR A 70 1.73 -8.54 13.30
C TYR A 70 2.24 -9.53 12.24
N ALA A 71 2.46 -10.77 12.64
CA ALA A 71 2.74 -11.86 11.71
C ALA A 71 1.54 -12.09 10.78
N TYR A 72 1.80 -12.56 9.56
CA TYR A 72 0.75 -12.82 8.57
C TYR A 72 -0.35 -13.75 9.08
N THR A 73 -0.02 -14.70 9.97
CA THR A 73 -0.93 -15.70 10.57
C THR A 73 -1.67 -15.20 11.81
N ALA A 74 -1.37 -14.00 12.30
CA ALA A 74 -1.94 -13.47 13.53
C ALA A 74 -3.47 -13.32 13.44
N PRO A 75 -4.21 -13.51 14.54
CA PRO A 75 -5.67 -13.38 14.55
C PRO A 75 -6.14 -11.96 14.24
N GLU A 76 -5.36 -10.94 14.59
CA GLU A 76 -5.66 -9.52 14.35
C GLU A 76 -5.73 -9.17 12.86
N LEU A 77 -5.00 -9.91 12.01
CA LEU A 77 -4.98 -9.70 10.56
C LEU A 77 -5.95 -10.61 9.80
N LYS A 78 -6.81 -11.37 10.50
CA LYS A 78 -7.74 -12.31 9.85
C LYS A 78 -8.65 -11.61 8.83
N SER A 79 -9.24 -10.47 9.20
CA SER A 79 -10.11 -9.69 8.31
C SER A 79 -9.37 -9.17 7.07
N LEU A 80 -8.13 -8.73 7.24
CA LEU A 80 -7.28 -8.29 6.13
C LEU A 80 -6.87 -9.46 5.23
N ARG A 81 -6.62 -10.64 5.80
CA ARG A 81 -6.32 -11.85 5.03
C ARG A 81 -7.49 -12.27 4.15
N ASP A 82 -8.71 -12.21 4.68
CA ASP A 82 -9.92 -12.48 3.91
C ASP A 82 -10.11 -11.44 2.79
N LEU A 83 -9.76 -10.18 3.07
CA LEU A 83 -9.81 -9.11 2.08
C LEU A 83 -8.81 -9.35 0.93
N PHE A 84 -7.57 -9.71 1.25
CA PHE A 84 -6.49 -9.95 0.27
C PHE A 84 -6.65 -11.22 -0.57
N LEU A 85 -7.63 -12.10 -0.29
CA LEU A 85 -7.95 -13.25 -1.15
C LEU A 85 -8.33 -12.83 -2.58
N ASN A 86 -9.00 -11.68 -2.72
CA ASN A 86 -9.48 -11.16 -4.02
C ASN A 86 -8.86 -9.80 -4.38
N LEU A 87 -7.94 -9.29 -3.56
CA LEU A 87 -7.35 -7.97 -3.72
C LEU A 87 -5.92 -8.06 -4.24
N LYS A 88 -5.58 -7.22 -5.23
CA LYS A 88 -4.20 -7.00 -5.68
C LYS A 88 -3.50 -5.95 -4.83
N THR A 89 -4.17 -4.82 -4.58
CA THR A 89 -3.59 -3.70 -3.82
C THR A 89 -4.64 -2.96 -3.00
N GLY A 90 -4.44 -2.94 -1.68
CA GLY A 90 -5.29 -2.23 -0.73
C GLY A 90 -4.70 -0.88 -0.34
N TYR A 91 -5.53 0.16 -0.36
CA TYR A 91 -5.19 1.49 0.16
C TYR A 91 -5.81 1.64 1.55
N PHE A 92 -5.00 1.49 2.59
CA PHE A 92 -5.48 1.58 3.97
C PHE A 92 -5.24 2.96 4.54
N TYR A 93 -6.20 3.41 5.35
CA TYR A 93 -6.08 4.64 6.12
C TYR A 93 -6.24 4.30 7.60
N ARG A 94 -5.19 4.54 8.39
CA ARG A 94 -5.27 4.32 9.83
C ARG A 94 -6.02 5.48 10.49
N LEU A 95 -7.16 5.17 11.09
CA LEU A 95 -7.94 6.09 11.90
C LEU A 95 -7.16 6.44 13.18
N ASP A 96 -7.20 7.72 13.56
CA ASP A 96 -6.60 8.17 14.81
C ASP A 96 -7.49 7.76 15.98
N ASN A 97 -6.95 6.90 16.85
CA ASN A 97 -7.62 6.40 18.05
C ASN A 97 -7.07 7.04 19.33
N GLY A 98 -6.25 8.10 19.22
CA GLY A 98 -5.63 8.75 20.38
C GLY A 98 -4.58 7.88 21.08
N ALA A 99 -4.06 6.84 20.43
CA ALA A 99 -3.03 5.99 21.02
C ALA A 99 -1.71 6.76 21.19
N VAL A 100 -0.98 6.41 22.25
CA VAL A 100 0.34 6.99 22.56
C VAL A 100 1.44 6.02 22.09
N ALA A 101 2.55 6.56 21.59
CA ALA A 101 3.72 5.77 21.26
C ALA A 101 4.45 5.33 22.53
N ALA A 102 4.76 4.03 22.63
CA ALA A 102 5.57 3.48 23.70
C ALA A 102 6.95 4.15 23.72
N SER A 103 7.47 4.45 24.90
CA SER A 103 8.78 5.09 25.08
C SER A 103 9.50 4.53 26.29
N CYS A 104 10.80 4.32 26.15
CA CYS A 104 11.72 4.04 27.25
C CYS A 104 12.82 5.11 27.29
N ALA A 105 13.73 5.03 28.26
CA ALA A 105 14.82 6.00 28.41
C ALA A 105 15.76 6.07 27.18
N LEU A 106 15.81 5.00 26.37
CA LEU A 106 16.74 4.86 25.25
C LEU A 106 16.07 5.03 23.88
N ALA A 107 14.76 4.77 23.77
CA ALA A 107 14.09 4.70 22.48
C ALA A 107 12.59 5.03 22.59
N LYS A 108 12.01 5.48 21.47
CA LYS A 108 10.58 5.70 21.29
C LYS A 108 10.09 4.89 20.09
N ALA A 109 8.94 4.23 20.24
CA ALA A 109 8.30 3.50 19.16
C ALA A 109 7.98 4.44 17.98
N LYS A 110 8.19 3.94 16.74
CA LYS A 110 7.96 4.71 15.52
C LYS A 110 6.52 5.16 15.34
N TYR A 111 5.57 4.31 15.73
CA TYR A 111 4.15 4.57 15.60
C TYR A 111 3.44 4.44 16.96
N PRO A 112 2.39 5.24 17.20
CA PRO A 112 1.53 5.06 18.36
C PRO A 112 0.74 3.75 18.27
N GLY A 113 0.37 3.16 19.41
CA GLY A 113 -0.45 1.95 19.46
C GLY A 113 0.10 0.86 20.38
N LYS A 114 -0.74 -0.12 20.71
CA LYS A 114 -0.44 -1.16 21.71
C LYS A 114 0.79 -1.97 21.35
N ARG A 115 1.03 -2.16 20.04
CA ARG A 115 2.08 -3.01 19.54
C ARG A 115 3.49 -2.47 19.82
N GLY A 116 3.62 -1.18 20.14
CA GLY A 116 4.87 -0.60 20.61
C GLY A 116 5.33 -1.15 21.97
N ASN A 117 4.42 -1.67 22.79
CA ASN A 117 4.74 -2.22 24.11
C ASN A 117 5.42 -3.60 24.03
N ASP A 118 5.28 -4.29 22.90
CA ASP A 118 5.90 -5.59 22.65
C ASP A 118 7.32 -5.48 22.08
N ILE A 119 7.85 -4.26 21.96
CA ILE A 119 9.19 -3.96 21.48
C ILE A 119 10.14 -3.86 22.66
N THR A 120 11.21 -4.65 22.61
CA THR A 120 12.26 -4.70 23.62
C THR A 120 13.60 -4.33 22.99
N VAL A 121 14.35 -3.44 23.61
CA VAL A 121 15.70 -3.08 23.16
C VAL A 121 16.71 -3.68 24.11
N SER A 122 17.71 -4.38 23.59
CA SER A 122 18.88 -4.85 24.36
C SER A 122 20.12 -4.11 23.91
N VAL A 123 20.94 -3.67 24.86
CA VAL A 123 22.23 -3.03 24.59
C VAL A 123 23.33 -3.93 25.16
N ALA A 124 24.28 -4.32 24.31
CA ALA A 124 25.46 -5.10 24.70
C ALA A 124 26.74 -4.34 24.33
N ALA A 125 27.81 -4.53 25.10
CA ALA A 125 29.12 -4.01 24.73
C ALA A 125 29.65 -4.77 23.50
N ASN A 126 30.17 -4.06 22.50
CA ASN A 126 30.72 -4.68 21.32
C ASN A 126 32.03 -5.41 21.67
N VAL A 127 32.20 -6.63 21.14
CA VAL A 127 33.37 -7.49 21.44
C VAL A 127 34.65 -7.05 20.74
N ASP A 128 34.54 -6.37 19.61
CA ASP A 128 35.67 -5.90 18.80
C ASP A 128 36.12 -4.49 19.17
N ASN A 129 35.20 -3.66 19.69
CA ASN A 129 35.45 -2.28 20.07
C ASN A 129 34.85 -1.95 21.45
N THR A 130 35.71 -1.86 22.46
CA THR A 130 35.33 -1.62 23.86
C THR A 130 34.67 -0.26 24.12
N SER A 131 34.75 0.67 23.17
CA SER A 131 34.09 1.99 23.24
C SER A 131 32.76 2.05 22.47
N ALA A 132 32.29 0.94 21.90
CA ALA A 132 31.07 0.86 21.12
C ALA A 132 30.08 -0.16 21.69
N PHE A 133 28.81 0.01 21.34
CA PHE A 133 27.71 -0.84 21.77
C PHE A 133 26.98 -1.44 20.56
N ASP A 134 26.50 -2.65 20.72
CA ASP A 134 25.58 -3.30 19.80
C ASP A 134 24.16 -3.20 20.39
N VAL A 135 23.29 -2.51 19.67
CA VAL A 135 21.89 -2.28 20.06
C VAL A 135 21.01 -3.16 19.19
N THR A 136 20.38 -4.15 19.81
CA THR A 136 19.47 -5.07 19.12
C THR A 136 18.04 -4.79 19.56
N THR A 137 17.15 -4.66 18.58
CA THR A 137 15.72 -4.50 18.81
C THR A 137 15.03 -5.83 18.57
N TYR A 138 14.27 -6.26 19.56
CA TYR A 138 13.42 -7.44 19.53
C TYR A 138 11.96 -7.04 19.57
N MET A 139 11.12 -7.88 19.00
CA MET A 139 9.68 -7.77 19.10
C MET A 139 9.10 -9.14 19.46
N ILE A 140 8.16 -9.18 20.39
CA ILE A 140 7.48 -10.44 20.74
C ILE A 140 6.49 -10.78 19.62
N VAL A 141 6.75 -11.84 18.87
CA VAL A 141 5.86 -12.38 17.83
C VAL A 141 5.47 -13.78 18.25
N ASP A 142 4.17 -14.06 18.38
CA ASP A 142 3.64 -15.37 18.77
C ASP A 142 4.27 -15.95 20.07
N GLY A 143 4.52 -15.07 21.05
CA GLY A 143 5.12 -15.44 22.34
C GLY A 143 6.64 -15.67 22.33
N SER A 144 7.31 -15.47 21.20
CA SER A 144 8.77 -15.59 21.08
C SER A 144 9.43 -14.27 20.67
N PRO A 145 10.61 -13.93 21.21
CA PRO A 145 11.33 -12.72 20.81
C PRO A 145 11.93 -12.92 19.42
N ALA A 146 11.40 -12.20 18.43
CA ALA A 146 11.96 -12.12 17.09
C ALA A 146 12.89 -10.90 17.00
N LYS A 147 14.09 -11.08 16.46
CA LYS A 147 15.02 -9.99 16.19
C LYS A 147 14.51 -9.20 14.97
N VAL A 148 14.23 -7.92 15.16
CA VAL A 148 13.69 -7.05 14.10
C VAL A 148 14.71 -6.08 13.52
N ASP A 149 15.70 -5.69 14.32
CA ASP A 149 16.77 -4.78 13.89
C ASP A 149 18.03 -4.98 14.74
N GLU A 150 19.19 -4.65 14.18
CA GLU A 150 20.47 -4.63 14.89
C GLU A 150 21.35 -3.50 14.37
N GLN A 151 21.82 -2.68 15.31
CA GLN A 151 22.73 -1.58 15.05
C GLN A 151 24.04 -1.92 15.74
N LYS A 152 25.08 -2.15 14.94
CA LYS A 152 26.42 -2.48 15.43
C LYS A 152 27.28 -1.22 15.54
N ASN A 153 28.25 -1.26 16.45
CA ASN A 153 29.24 -0.19 16.61
C ASN A 153 28.63 1.19 16.92
N VAL A 154 27.54 1.24 17.68
CA VAL A 154 26.92 2.49 18.11
C VAL A 154 27.84 3.15 19.14
N LYS A 155 28.25 4.40 18.87
CA LYS A 155 29.09 5.17 19.78
C LYS A 155 28.20 6.01 20.71
N PRO A 156 28.57 6.16 21.99
CA PRO A 156 27.89 7.11 22.87
C PRO A 156 28.03 8.53 22.31
N TRP A 157 26.97 9.33 22.48
CA TRP A 157 27.00 10.75 22.14
C TRP A 157 27.96 11.44 23.14
N ALA A 158 29.14 11.83 22.65
CA ALA A 158 30.13 12.58 23.43
C ALA A 158 29.65 14.02 23.69
#